data_AF-A0A839E1E0-F1
#
_entry.id   AF-A0A839E1E0-F1
#
_cell.length_a   1.000
_cell.length_b   1.000
_cell.length_c   1.000
_cell.angle_alpha   90.00
_cell.angle_beta   90.00
_cell.angle_gamma   90.00
#
_symmetry.space_group_name_H-M   'P 1'
#
loop_
_entity.id
_entity.type
_entity.pdbx_description
1 polymer ?
#
loop_
_entity_poly.entity_id
_entity_poly.type
_entity_poly.pdbx_seq_one_letter_code
_entity_poly.pdbx_strand_id
1 'polypeptide(L)' 'MSKNSRKQAIADHKDAKEELERVSKRDRYESDDYLDANRKVVETEKHVPWWRR' A
#
# COMPACT_ATOMS: atom_id res chain seq x y z
N MET A 1 0.91 11.96 15.95
CA MET A 1 1.80 11.71 14.79
C MET A 1 2.55 12.98 14.44
N SER A 2 3.88 12.90 14.42
CA SER A 2 4.74 14.00 13.96
C SER A 2 4.54 14.27 12.46
N LYS A 3 4.81 15.48 11.97
CA LYS A 3 4.74 15.80 10.53
C LYS A 3 5.60 14.85 9.70
N ASN A 4 6.74 14.40 10.22
CA ASN A 4 7.62 13.42 9.56
C ASN A 4 6.97 12.02 9.49
N SER A 5 6.27 11.59 10.53
CA SER A 5 5.63 10.25 10.52
C SER A 5 4.45 10.18 9.54
N ARG A 6 3.75 11.30 9.29
CA ARG A 6 2.70 11.35 8.25
C ARG A 6 3.26 11.29 6.84
N LYS A 7 4.38 11.96 6.58
CA LYS A 7 5.04 11.88 5.26
C LYS A 7 5.50 10.45 4.97
N GLN A 8 6.09 9.80 5.97
CA GLN A 8 6.49 8.40 5.85
C GLN A 8 5.30 7.48 5.57
N ALA A 9 4.23 7.57 6.37
CA ALA A 9 3.03 6.74 6.15
C ALA A 9 2.41 6.91 4.75
N ILE A 10 2.46 8.12 4.18
CA ILE A 10 1.98 8.37 2.81
C ILE A 10 2.93 7.78 1.77
N ALA A 11 4.24 7.88 1.98
CA ALA A 11 5.23 7.24 1.11
C ALA A 11 5.06 5.72 1.14
N ASP A 12 5.01 5.12 2.32
CA ASP A 12 4.83 3.68 2.51
C ASP A 12 3.54 3.18 1.84
N HIS A 13 2.45 3.96 1.92
CA HIS A 13 1.18 3.61 1.26
C HIS A 13 1.26 3.71 -0.27
N LYS A 14 1.99 4.69 -0.81
CA LYS A 14 2.23 4.77 -2.25
C LYS A 14 3.06 3.60 -2.75
N ASP A 15 4.14 3.29 -2.06
CA ASP A 15 5.04 2.19 -2.42
C ASP A 15 4.28 0.85 -2.41
N ALA A 16 3.42 0.63 -1.39
CA ALA A 16 2.56 -0.56 -1.33
C ALA A 16 1.56 -0.64 -2.50
N LYS A 17 1.00 0.49 -2.95
CA LYS A 17 0.09 0.52 -4.12
C LYS A 17 0.82 0.23 -5.42
N GLU A 18 2.03 0.77 -5.60
CA GLU A 18 2.86 0.47 -6.77
C GLU A 18 3.29 -1.00 -6.82
N GLU A 19 3.61 -1.59 -5.65
CA GLU A 19 3.90 -3.02 -5.52
C GLU A 19 2.69 -3.87 -5.92
N LEU A 20 1.49 -3.56 -5.38
CA LEU A 20 0.25 -4.25 -5.74
C LEU A 20 -0.06 -4.14 -7.23
N GLU A 21 0.14 -2.96 -7.83
CA GLU A 21 -0.06 -2.76 -9.26
C GLU A 21 0.92 -3.59 -10.09
N ARG A 22 2.20 -3.64 -9.68
CA ARG A 22 3.23 -4.46 -10.34
C ARG A 22 2.89 -5.95 -10.27
N VAL A 23 2.49 -6.43 -9.10
CA VAL A 23 2.11 -7.84 -8.88
C VAL A 23 0.84 -8.16 -9.68
N SER A 24 -0.18 -7.30 -9.64
CA SER A 24 -1.42 -7.48 -10.41
C SER A 24 -1.21 -7.45 -11.93
N LYS A 25 -0.24 -6.67 -12.42
CA LYS A 25 0.13 -6.70 -13.85
C LYS A 25 0.88 -7.97 -14.23
N ARG A 26 1.68 -8.53 -13.32
CA ARG A 26 2.44 -9.77 -13.53
C ARG A 26 1.53 -11.01 -13.46
N ASP A 27 0.65 -11.05 -12.47
CA ASP A 27 -0.29 -12.13 -12.20
C ASP A 27 -1.73 -11.66 -12.44
N ARG A 28 -2.38 -12.22 -13.47
CA ARG A 28 -3.80 -11.95 -13.76
C ARG A 28 -4.77 -12.64 -12.78
N TYR A 29 -4.25 -13.42 -11.83
CA TYR A 29 -5.01 -14.13 -10.80
C TYR A 29 -4.57 -13.70 -9.41
N GLU A 30 -5.45 -13.86 -8.42
CA GLU A 30 -5.12 -13.68 -7.00
C GLU A 30 -4.11 -14.76 -6.57
N SER A 31 -2.83 -14.48 -6.75
CA SER A 31 -1.74 -15.28 -6.20
C SER A 31 -1.45 -14.87 -4.75
N ASP A 32 -0.74 -15.72 -4.02
CA ASP A 32 -0.31 -15.39 -2.64
C ASP A 32 0.46 -14.06 -2.58
N ASP A 33 1.23 -13.75 -3.63
CA ASP A 33 1.93 -12.47 -3.78
C ASP A 33 0.95 -11.28 -3.91
N TYR A 34 -0.17 -11.46 -4.63
CA TYR A 34 -1.21 -10.44 -4.72
C TYR A 34 -1.86 -10.21 -3.35
N LEU A 35 -2.14 -11.28 -2.61
CA LEU A 35 -2.73 -11.20 -1.27
C LEU A 35 -1.78 -10.53 -0.26
N ASP A 36 -0.47 -10.81 -0.32
CA ASP A 36 0.53 -10.14 0.51
C ASP A 36 0.65 -8.64 0.18
N ALA A 37 0.75 -8.31 -1.12
CA ALA A 37 0.81 -6.93 -1.56
C ALA A 37 -0.46 -6.15 -1.17
N ASN A 38 -1.64 -6.77 -1.31
CA ASN A 38 -2.90 -6.15 -0.92
C ASN A 38 -2.99 -5.96 0.61
N ARG A 39 -2.51 -6.93 1.41
CA ARG A 39 -2.43 -6.79 2.87
C ARG A 39 -1.55 -5.59 3.27
N LYS A 40 -0.40 -5.40 2.64
CA LYS A 40 0.47 -4.23 2.87
C LYS A 40 -0.23 -2.90 2.56
N VAL A 41 -1.01 -2.83 1.49
CA VAL A 41 -1.81 -1.63 1.17
C VAL A 41 -2.80 -1.34 2.31
N VAL A 42 -3.55 -2.34 2.76
CA VAL A 42 -4.54 -2.17 3.85
C VAL A 42 -3.88 -1.79 5.17
N GLU A 43 -2.70 -2.33 5.49
CA GLU A 43 -1.97 -1.97 6.71
C GLU A 43 -1.46 -0.51 6.68
N THR A 44 -0.84 -0.11 5.56
CA THR A 44 -0.35 1.27 5.40
C THR A 44 -1.50 2.28 5.36
N GLU A 45 -2.64 1.93 4.77
CA GLU A 45 -3.84 2.77 4.67
C GLU A 45 -4.40 3.21 6.03
N LYS A 46 -4.29 2.35 7.07
CA LYS A 46 -4.69 2.67 8.45
C LYS A 46 -3.94 3.87 9.02
N HIS A 47 -2.73 4.11 8.53
CA HIS A 47 -1.87 5.21 8.97
C HIS A 47 -2.01 6.47 8.11
N VAL A 48 -2.71 6.39 6.98
CA VAL A 48 -2.97 7.51 6.08
C VAL A 48 -4.34 8.14 6.38
N PRO A 49 -4.43 9.48 6.44
CA PRO A 49 -5.72 10.16 6.56
C PRO A 49 -6.63 9.83 5.38
N TRP A 50 -7.93 9.62 5.64
CA TRP A 50 -8.88 9.14 4.64
C TRP A 50 -8.96 9.99 3.36
N TRP A 51 -8.74 11.30 3.44
CA TRP A 51 -8.70 12.21 2.29
C TRP A 51 -7.42 12.10 1.44
N ARG A 52 -6.50 11.20 1.78
CA ARG A 52 -5.24 10.93 1.08
C ARG A 52 -4.99 9.45 0.75
N ARG A 53 -5.97 8.59 1.01
CA ARG A 53 -5.97 7.18 0.59
C ARG A 53 -6.35 7.10 -0.90
#